data_AF-A0A3B9SYJ5-F1
#
_entry.id   AF-A0A3B9SYJ5-F1
#
_cell.length_a   1.000
_cell.length_b   1.000
_cell.length_c   1.000
_cell.angle_alpha   90.00
_cell.angle_beta   90.00
_cell.angle_gamma   90.00
#
_symmetry.space_group_name_H-M   'P 1'
#
loop_
_entity.id
_entity.type
_entity.pdbx_description
1 polymer ?
#
loop_
_entity_poly.entity_id
_entity_poly.type
_entity_poly.pdbx_seq_one_letter_code
_entity_poly.pdbx_strand_id
1 'polypeptide(L)'
;MNDIIKAMKERRSVRAFQPELPKKADLEQIAEAGLYAPSGMGLQAVKTIVITNPELRGKLAEANRKIAGLPEGADPFYGAPAIFVVLADKNCVTHIYDGSLV
;
A
#
# COMPACT_ATOMS: atom_id res chain seq x y z
N MET A 1 -25.77 2.18 -11.08
CA MET A 1 -24.84 1.95 -9.95
C MET A 1 -23.92 3.16 -9.89
N ASN A 2 -23.75 3.81 -8.74
CA ASN A 2 -22.82 4.94 -8.65
C ASN A 2 -21.37 4.46 -8.80
N ASP A 3 -20.45 5.40 -9.03
CA ASP A 3 -19.04 5.07 -9.32
C ASP A 3 -18.35 4.35 -8.15
N ILE A 4 -18.72 4.68 -6.91
CA ILE A 4 -18.16 4.04 -5.70
C ILE A 4 -18.53 2.55 -5.63
N ILE A 5 -19.83 2.23 -5.75
CA ILE A 5 -20.30 0.84 -5.67
C ILE A 5 -19.82 0.04 -6.88
N LYS A 6 -19.64 0.69 -8.05
CA LYS A 6 -19.03 0.08 -9.22
C LYS A 6 -17.56 -0.28 -8.97
N ALA A 7 -16.76 0.68 -8.49
CA ALA A 7 -15.36 0.48 -8.17
C ALA A 7 -15.16 -0.68 -7.18
N MET A 8 -16.00 -0.77 -6.14
CA MET A 8 -15.95 -1.86 -5.16
C MET A 8 -16.21 -3.24 -5.79
N LYS A 9 -17.22 -3.36 -6.68
CA LYS A 9 -17.58 -4.64 -7.31
C LYS A 9 -16.61 -5.10 -8.38
N GLU A 10 -16.02 -4.15 -9.12
CA GLU A 10 -15.13 -4.45 -10.25
C GLU A 10 -13.66 -4.57 -9.82
N ARG A 11 -13.31 -4.18 -8.59
CA ARG A 11 -11.93 -4.23 -8.08
C ARG A 11 -11.34 -5.64 -8.17
N ARG A 12 -10.15 -5.73 -8.77
CA ARG A 12 -9.29 -6.92 -8.79
C ARG A 12 -7.88 -6.55 -8.32
N SER A 13 -7.13 -7.52 -7.82
CA SER A 13 -5.71 -7.32 -7.52
C SER A 13 -4.91 -7.35 -8.82
N VAL A 14 -4.25 -6.23 -9.13
CA VAL A 14 -3.38 -6.08 -10.30
C VAL A 14 -1.97 -6.55 -9.95
N ARG A 15 -1.35 -7.32 -10.85
CA ARG A 15 -0.03 -7.95 -10.67
C ARG A 15 0.88 -7.79 -11.90
N ALA A 16 0.62 -6.76 -12.70
CA ALA A 16 1.43 -6.38 -13.85
C ALA A 16 1.29 -4.87 -13.99
N PHE A 17 2.41 -4.14 -13.83
CA PHE A 17 2.42 -2.68 -13.78
C PHE A 17 3.31 -2.11 -14.88
N GLN A 18 2.97 -0.91 -15.32
CA GLN A 18 3.85 -0.11 -16.15
C GLN A 18 4.98 0.49 -15.28
N PRO A 19 6.18 0.72 -15.83
CA PRO A 19 7.29 1.29 -15.09
C PRO A 19 7.10 2.78 -14.74
N GLU A 20 6.14 3.45 -15.38
CA GLU A 20 5.86 4.87 -15.19
C GLU A 20 5.35 5.17 -13.77
N LEU A 21 6.01 6.09 -13.08
CA LEU A 21 5.60 6.50 -11.74
C LEU A 21 4.27 7.29 -11.83
N PRO A 22 3.25 6.95 -11.00
CA PRO A 22 2.04 7.76 -10.92
C PRO A 22 2.34 9.20 -10.52
N LYS A 23 1.44 10.12 -10.84
CA LYS A 23 1.59 11.52 -10.44
C LYS A 23 1.60 11.60 -8.92
N LYS A 24 2.44 12.48 -8.38
CA LYS A 24 2.54 12.72 -6.94
C LYS A 24 1.17 13.02 -6.30
N ALA A 25 0.34 13.82 -6.97
CA ALA A 25 -1.01 14.15 -6.49
C ALA A 25 -1.92 12.92 -6.35
N ASP A 26 -1.84 11.96 -7.28
CA ASP A 26 -2.63 10.73 -7.21
C ASP A 26 -2.18 9.87 -6.01
N LEU A 27 -0.87 9.79 -5.78
CA LEU A 27 -0.30 9.07 -4.63
C LEU A 27 -0.69 9.71 -3.29
N GLU A 28 -0.67 11.05 -3.22
CA GLU A 28 -1.09 11.82 -2.05
C GLU A 28 -2.59 11.64 -1.78
N GLN A 29 -3.43 11.68 -2.81
CA GLN A 29 -4.87 11.47 -2.69
C GLN A 29 -5.20 10.05 -2.21
N ILE A 30 -4.48 9.03 -2.67
CA ILE A 30 -4.63 7.65 -2.18
C ILE A 30 -4.25 7.56 -0.70
N ALA A 31 -3.11 8.15 -0.31
CA ALA A 31 -2.68 8.17 1.09
C ALA A 31 -3.69 8.90 1.99
N GLU A 32 -4.22 10.04 1.52
CA GLU A 32 -5.25 10.80 2.21
C GLU A 32 -6.52 9.96 2.39
N ALA A 33 -7.02 9.32 1.32
CA ALA A 33 -8.21 8.48 1.40
C ALA A 33 -8.07 7.37 2.45
N GLY A 34 -6.88 6.75 2.55
CA GLY A 34 -6.58 5.78 3.60
C GLY A 34 -6.62 6.40 5.00
N LEU A 35 -5.98 7.56 5.21
CA LEU A 35 -5.97 8.24 6.52
C LEU A 35 -7.35 8.65 7.04
N TYR A 36 -8.31 8.89 6.13
CA TYR A 36 -9.70 9.18 6.48
C TYR A 36 -10.56 7.93 6.74
N ALA A 37 -9.98 6.74 6.69
CA ALA A 37 -10.66 5.54 7.15
C ALA A 37 -11.00 5.63 8.65
N PRO A 38 -12.08 4.97 9.11
CA PRO A 38 -12.40 4.91 10.54
C PRO A 38 -11.22 4.34 11.34
N SER A 39 -10.95 4.95 12.50
CA SER A 39 -9.96 4.44 13.47
C SER A 39 -10.53 4.41 14.87
N GLY A 40 -10.06 3.48 15.70
CA GLY A 40 -10.47 3.36 17.10
C GLY A 40 -10.31 4.69 17.85
N MET A 41 -11.41 5.19 18.40
CA MET A 41 -11.46 6.48 19.11
C MET A 41 -10.95 7.70 18.30
N GLY A 42 -10.86 7.60 16.97
CA GLY A 42 -10.29 8.65 16.11
C GLY A 42 -8.78 8.86 16.26
N LEU A 43 -8.06 7.89 16.85
CA LEU A 43 -6.64 8.02 17.17
C LEU A 43 -5.74 8.16 15.94
N GLN A 44 -6.18 7.66 14.76
CA GLN A 44 -5.43 7.73 13.50
C GLN A 44 -3.96 7.30 13.68
N ALA A 45 -3.74 6.21 14.42
CA ALA A 45 -2.40 5.74 14.80
C ALA A 45 -1.64 5.04 13.66
N VAL A 46 -2.29 4.86 12.50
CA VAL A 46 -1.70 4.24 11.31
C VAL A 46 -0.84 5.24 10.56
N LYS A 47 0.31 4.79 10.07
CA LYS A 47 1.20 5.57 9.20
C LYS A 47 1.34 4.89 7.86
N THR A 48 1.19 5.65 6.79
CA THR A 48 1.38 5.18 5.42
C THR A 48 2.64 5.81 4.84
N ILE A 49 3.63 4.98 4.52
CA ILE A 49 4.88 5.41 3.89
C ILE A 49 4.77 5.12 2.40
N VAL A 50 4.69 6.18 1.60
CA VAL A 50 4.69 6.08 0.14
C VAL A 50 6.12 6.08 -0.37
N ILE A 51 6.55 4.95 -0.93
CA ILE A 51 7.92 4.77 -1.42
C ILE A 51 7.91 4.87 -2.94
N THR A 52 8.52 5.95 -3.44
CA THR A 52 8.73 6.22 -4.88
C THR A 52 10.19 6.20 -5.29
N ASN A 53 11.12 6.16 -4.31
CA ASN A 53 12.55 6.05 -4.59
C ASN A 53 12.87 4.63 -5.10
N PRO A 54 13.44 4.49 -6.32
CA PRO A 54 13.62 3.19 -6.95
C PRO A 54 14.65 2.30 -6.23
N GLU A 55 15.68 2.90 -5.63
CA GLU A 55 16.72 2.17 -4.90
C GLU A 55 16.16 1.56 -3.61
N LEU A 56 15.42 2.36 -2.83
CA LEU A 56 14.78 1.88 -1.60
C LEU A 56 13.72 0.82 -1.90
N ARG A 57 12.90 1.04 -2.92
CA ARG A 57 11.90 0.07 -3.39
C ARG A 57 12.58 -1.25 -3.81
N GLY A 58 13.69 -1.18 -4.54
CA GLY A 58 14.48 -2.35 -4.94
C GLY A 58 15.05 -3.12 -3.74
N LYS A 59 15.60 -2.42 -2.75
CA LYS A 59 16.09 -3.04 -1.50
C LYS A 59 14.98 -3.77 -0.74
N LEU A 60 13.80 -3.18 -0.64
CA LEU A 60 12.65 -3.81 0.00
C LEU A 60 12.13 -5.01 -0.79
N ALA A 61 12.07 -4.90 -2.12
CA ALA A 61 11.65 -6.00 -2.99
C ALA A 61 12.58 -7.21 -2.82
N GLU A 62 13.89 -6.98 -2.84
CA GLU A 62 14.88 -8.04 -2.68
C GLU A 62 14.84 -8.68 -1.28
N ALA A 63 14.70 -7.86 -0.22
CA ALA A 63 14.54 -8.39 1.14
C ALA A 63 13.27 -9.26 1.26
N ASN A 64 12.14 -8.79 0.73
CA ASN A 64 10.88 -9.51 0.75
C ASN A 64 10.95 -10.80 -0.09
N ARG A 65 11.58 -10.76 -1.28
CA ARG A 65 11.83 -11.93 -2.13
C ARG A 65 12.57 -13.03 -1.39
N LYS A 66 13.65 -12.68 -0.67
CA LYS A 66 14.44 -13.63 0.12
C LYS A 66 13.61 -14.26 1.25
N ILE A 67 12.85 -13.45 2.00
CA ILE A 67 11.99 -13.92 3.10
C ILE A 67 10.90 -14.86 2.58
N ALA A 68 10.30 -14.52 1.43
CA ALA A 68 9.24 -15.30 0.81
C ALA A 68 9.75 -16.55 0.07
N GLY A 69 11.07 -16.77 -0.02
CA GLY A 69 11.66 -17.91 -0.73
C GLY A 69 11.39 -17.90 -2.24
N LEU A 70 11.21 -16.72 -2.84
CA LEU A 70 10.89 -16.59 -4.26
C LEU A 70 12.15 -16.76 -5.15
N PRO A 71 12.00 -17.23 -6.39
CA PRO A 71 13.11 -17.34 -7.34
C PRO A 71 13.87 -16.03 -7.53
N GLU A 72 15.13 -16.11 -7.91
CA GLU A 72 15.92 -14.91 -8.24
C GLU A 72 15.29 -14.16 -9.42
N GLY A 73 15.31 -12.82 -9.35
CA GLY A 73 14.64 -11.95 -10.32
C GLY A 73 13.12 -11.82 -10.14
N ALA A 74 12.49 -12.61 -9.26
CA ALA A 74 11.08 -12.41 -8.93
C ALA A 74 10.89 -11.12 -8.12
N ASP A 75 9.94 -10.30 -8.55
CA ASP A 75 9.58 -9.07 -7.85
C ASP A 75 8.27 -9.29 -7.07
N PRO A 76 8.30 -9.31 -5.73
CA PRO A 76 7.09 -9.50 -4.92
C PRO A 76 6.10 -8.33 -5.04
N PHE A 77 6.52 -7.20 -5.59
CA PHE A 77 5.66 -6.05 -5.89
C PHE A 77 5.24 -6.00 -7.36
N TYR A 78 5.51 -7.05 -8.14
CA TYR A 78 5.05 -7.23 -9.53
C TYR A 78 5.44 -6.10 -10.50
N GLY A 79 6.57 -5.43 -10.26
CA GLY A 79 7.02 -4.30 -11.07
C GLY A 79 6.34 -2.96 -10.73
N ALA A 80 5.54 -2.88 -9.67
CA ALA A 80 4.92 -1.61 -9.27
C ALA A 80 6.00 -0.54 -8.95
N PRO A 81 5.96 0.64 -9.59
CA PRO A 81 6.99 1.68 -9.42
C PRO A 81 6.87 2.45 -8.10
N ALA A 82 5.70 2.40 -7.45
CA ALA A 82 5.47 2.92 -6.11
C ALA A 82 4.88 1.82 -5.22
N ILE A 83 5.26 1.80 -3.94
CA ILE A 83 4.69 0.91 -2.93
C ILE A 83 4.24 1.72 -1.71
N PHE A 84 3.12 1.29 -1.11
CA PHE A 84 2.59 1.85 0.12
C PHE A 84 2.90 0.87 1.24
N VAL A 85 3.66 1.30 2.25
CA VAL A 85 3.93 0.51 3.45
C VAL A 85 3.04 1.04 4.57
N VAL A 86 2.07 0.23 4.98
CA VAL A 86 1.16 0.56 6.07
C VAL A 86 1.73 0.03 7.39
N LEU A 87 1.91 0.93 8.35
CA LEU A 87 2.42 0.62 9.68
C LEU A 87 1.35 0.95 10.71
N ALA A 88 1.02 -0.04 11.55
CA ALA A 88 0.08 0.13 12.65
C ALA A 88 0.82 0.05 14.00
N ASP A 89 0.51 0.96 14.93
CA ASP A 89 1.11 0.96 16.25
C ASP A 89 0.53 -0.17 17.11
N LYS A 90 1.35 -1.18 17.43
CA LYS A 90 0.97 -2.34 18.27
C LYS A 90 0.43 -1.97 19.65
N ASN A 91 0.70 -0.75 20.14
CA ASN A 91 0.17 -0.27 21.42
C ASN A 91 -1.29 0.19 21.32
N CYS A 92 -1.79 0.44 20.10
CA CYS A 92 -3.20 0.74 19.86
C CYS A 92 -3.99 -0.57 19.80
N VAL A 93 -5.05 -0.71 20.61
CA VAL A 93 -5.81 -1.97 20.69
C VAL A 93 -6.46 -2.33 19.34
N THR A 94 -6.83 -1.32 18.55
CA THR A 94 -7.48 -1.47 17.23
C THR A 94 -6.50 -1.55 16.06
N HIS A 95 -5.19 -1.60 16.29
CA HIS A 95 -4.15 -1.47 15.26
C HIS A 95 -4.32 -2.41 14.05
N ILE A 96 -4.76 -3.66 14.25
CA ILE A 96 -4.99 -4.61 13.15
C ILE A 96 -6.14 -4.13 12.26
N TYR A 97 -7.25 -3.70 12.86
CA TYR A 97 -8.42 -3.23 12.12
C TYR A 97 -8.14 -1.90 11.45
N ASP A 98 -7.59 -0.95 12.20
CA ASP A 98 -7.26 0.38 11.69
C ASP A 98 -6.26 0.26 10.52
N GLY A 99 -5.21 -0.55 10.66
CA GLY A 99 -4.22 -0.77 9.60
C GLY A 99 -4.74 -1.56 8.39
N SER A 100 -5.86 -2.27 8.51
CA SER A 100 -6.46 -3.02 7.39
C SER A 100 -7.46 -2.19 6.58
N LEU A 101 -7.95 -1.07 7.14
CA LEU A 101 -8.90 -0.17 6.49
C LEU A 101 -8.23 0.93 5.66
N VAL A 102 -6.93 1.16 5.92
CA VAL A 102 -6.08 2.20 5.31
C VAL A 102 -5.42 1.70 4.03
#